data_AF-A0A8H8TTN7-F1
#
_entry.id   AF-A0A8H8TTN7-F1
#
_cell.length_a   1.000
_cell.length_b   1.000
_cell.length_c   1.000
_cell.angle_alpha   90.00
_cell.angle_beta   90.00
_cell.angle_gamma   90.00
#
_symmetry.space_group_name_H-M   'P 1'
#
loop_
_entity.id
_entity.type
_entity.pdbx_description
1 polymer ?
#
loop_
_entity_poly.entity_id
_entity_poly.type
_entity_poly.pdbx_seq_one_letter_code
_entity_poly.pdbx_strand_id
1 'polypeptide(L)'
;MIKLYKNLPESSINFDDISSLADSKATTKLDSIPTVSDTTEVISFPLQPVKWANTDSITLFVESSLGGDQSGIQFLGFKGKSSGITRAAPQNIVYESAPQVKDHSKVGADPLKSAHGFGH
;
A
#
# COMPACT_ATOMS: atom_id res chain seq x y z
N MET A 1 -22.26 10.56 11.35
CA MET A 1 -20.93 11.19 11.20
C MET A 1 -19.97 10.19 10.57
N ILE A 2 -19.11 10.64 9.65
CA ILE A 2 -18.09 9.78 9.02
C ILE A 2 -16.70 10.32 9.33
N LYS A 3 -15.81 9.44 9.83
CA LYS A 3 -14.40 9.73 10.07
C LYS A 3 -13.53 9.03 9.03
N LEU A 4 -12.53 9.75 8.54
CA LEU A 4 -11.55 9.26 7.59
C LEU A 4 -10.17 9.22 8.24
N TYR A 5 -9.49 8.09 8.12
CA TYR A 5 -8.13 7.89 8.61
C TYR A 5 -7.21 7.50 7.46
N LYS A 6 -5.98 8.01 7.47
CA LYS A 6 -4.93 7.59 6.53
C LYS A 6 -3.97 6.60 7.19
N ASN A 7 -3.51 5.62 6.42
CA ASN A 7 -2.40 4.71 6.77
C ASN A 7 -2.55 4.09 8.16
N LEU A 8 -3.77 3.70 8.53
CA LEU A 8 -4.03 3.08 9.81
C LEU A 8 -3.41 1.67 9.82
N PRO A 9 -2.72 1.24 10.89
CA PRO A 9 -2.19 -0.12 10.99
C PRO A 9 -3.32 -1.16 10.89
N GLU A 10 -3.08 -2.26 10.18
CA GLU A 10 -4.06 -3.35 10.03
C GLU A 10 -4.58 -3.89 11.37
N SER A 11 -3.70 -3.95 12.38
CA SER A 11 -4.05 -4.37 13.74
C SER A 11 -5.08 -3.49 14.42
N SER A 12 -5.33 -2.29 13.91
CA SER A 12 -6.27 -1.31 14.47
C SER A 12 -7.47 -1.04 13.56
N ILE A 13 -7.71 -1.88 12.54
CA ILE A 13 -8.89 -1.77 11.66
C ILE A 13 -10.04 -2.62 12.22
N ASN A 14 -10.41 -2.40 13.48
CA ASN A 14 -11.61 -2.99 14.08
C ASN A 14 -12.42 -1.88 14.78
N PHE A 15 -13.68 -2.19 15.10
CA PHE A 15 -14.62 -1.20 15.64
C PHE A 15 -14.21 -0.71 17.04
N ASP A 16 -13.73 -1.60 17.90
CA ASP A 16 -13.34 -1.27 19.29
C ASP A 16 -12.11 -0.36 19.32
N ASP A 17 -11.09 -0.68 18.54
CA ASP A 17 -9.87 0.12 18.47
C ASP A 17 -10.14 1.48 17.85
N ILE A 18 -10.84 1.54 16.70
CA ILE A 18 -11.11 2.82 16.02
C ILE A 18 -11.98 3.73 16.88
N SER A 19 -12.99 3.19 17.55
CA SER A 19 -13.86 3.98 18.43
C SER A 19 -13.15 4.50 19.68
N SER A 20 -12.11 3.81 20.14
CA SER A 20 -11.25 4.26 21.25
C SER A 20 -10.23 5.34 20.85
N LEU A 21 -10.00 5.55 19.55
CA LEU A 21 -9.03 6.55 19.08
C LEU A 21 -9.51 7.96 19.43
N ALA A 22 -8.58 8.76 19.96
CA ALA A 22 -8.81 10.19 20.14
C ALA A 22 -9.22 10.85 18.82
N ASP A 23 -10.20 11.73 18.91
CA ASP A 23 -10.77 12.47 17.78
C ASP A 23 -9.75 13.24 16.92
N SER A 24 -8.63 13.64 17.52
CA SER A 24 -7.51 14.32 16.83
C SER A 24 -6.75 13.41 15.87
N LYS A 25 -6.89 12.09 15.99
CA LYS A 25 -6.29 11.11 15.06
C LYS A 25 -7.04 10.98 13.75
N ALA A 26 -8.32 11.38 13.71
CA ALA A 26 -9.09 11.40 12.46
C ALA A 26 -8.45 12.42 11.50
N THR A 27 -8.12 11.98 10.29
CA THR A 27 -7.50 12.84 9.27
C THR A 27 -8.50 13.86 8.74
N THR A 28 -9.77 13.45 8.59
CA THR A 28 -10.90 14.34 8.25
C THR A 28 -12.16 13.79 8.90
N LYS A 29 -13.02 14.69 9.39
CA LYS A 29 -14.37 14.37 9.86
C LYS A 29 -15.39 15.00 8.92
N LEU A 30 -16.44 14.26 8.61
CA LEU A 30 -17.54 14.68 7.76
C LEU A 30 -18.84 14.58 8.58
N ASP A 31 -19.33 15.73 9.02
CA ASP A 31 -20.48 15.81 9.95
C ASP A 31 -21.82 15.99 9.21
N SER A 32 -21.79 16.57 8.01
CA SER A 32 -22.99 16.82 7.19
C SER A 32 -22.79 16.26 5.80
N ILE A 33 -23.24 15.02 5.61
CA ILE A 33 -23.26 14.34 4.32
C ILE A 33 -24.72 14.27 3.88
N PRO A 34 -25.07 14.85 2.72
CA PRO A 34 -26.41 14.74 2.16
C PRO A 34 -26.75 13.27 1.90
N THR A 35 -27.98 12.91 2.23
CA THR A 35 -28.53 11.58 1.98
C THR A 35 -29.14 11.49 0.59
N VAL A 36 -29.53 10.28 0.21
CA VAL A 36 -30.25 10.02 -1.05
C VAL A 36 -31.59 10.74 -1.14
N SER A 37 -32.16 11.12 0.01
CA SER A 37 -33.37 11.93 0.09
C SER A 37 -33.11 13.41 -0.21
N ASP A 38 -31.87 13.87 0.02
CA ASP A 38 -31.48 15.27 -0.19
C ASP A 38 -31.01 15.51 -1.63
N THR A 39 -30.35 14.53 -2.25
CA THR A 39 -29.85 14.64 -3.64
C THR A 39 -29.59 13.28 -4.27
N THR A 40 -29.79 13.19 -5.59
CA THR A 40 -29.40 12.03 -6.41
C THR A 40 -28.05 12.20 -7.09
N GLU A 41 -27.44 13.38 -6.98
CA GLU A 41 -26.16 13.69 -7.61
C GLU A 41 -24.97 13.23 -6.76
N VAL A 42 -23.84 12.94 -7.42
CA VAL A 42 -22.59 12.63 -6.73
C VAL A 42 -21.96 13.94 -6.24
N ILE A 43 -21.98 14.14 -4.92
CA ILE A 43 -21.39 15.32 -4.29
C ILE A 43 -19.92 15.05 -3.93
N SER A 44 -19.04 15.95 -4.35
CA SER A 44 -17.61 15.90 -4.01
C SER A 44 -17.33 16.73 -2.76
N PHE A 45 -16.74 16.11 -1.74
CA PHE A 45 -16.26 16.81 -0.54
C PHE A 45 -14.78 17.19 -0.68
N PRO A 46 -14.42 18.48 -0.67
CA PRO A 46 -13.02 18.89 -0.75
C PRO A 46 -12.28 18.53 0.55
N LEU A 47 -11.21 17.76 0.42
CA LEU A 47 -10.31 17.40 1.53
C LEU A 47 -9.09 18.30 1.55
N GLN A 48 -8.47 18.50 2.72
CA GLN A 48 -7.23 19.27 2.85
C GLN A 48 -6.03 18.47 2.31
N PRO A 49 -5.44 18.81 1.15
CA PRO A 49 -4.45 17.94 0.50
C PRO A 49 -3.19 17.70 1.35
N VAL A 50 -2.81 18.68 2.18
CA VAL A 50 -1.66 18.57 3.09
C VAL A 50 -1.81 17.43 4.10
N LYS A 51 -3.05 17.15 4.54
CA LYS A 51 -3.31 16.06 5.48
C LYS A 51 -3.26 14.70 4.80
N TRP A 52 -3.47 14.65 3.49
CA TRP A 52 -3.59 13.45 2.66
C TRP A 52 -2.38 13.18 1.76
N ALA A 53 -1.24 13.82 2.04
CA ALA A 53 0.02 13.48 1.40
C ALA A 53 0.53 12.12 1.89
N ASN A 54 1.17 11.35 0.98
CA ASN A 54 1.73 10.02 1.22
C ASN A 54 0.70 9.04 1.79
N THR A 55 -0.46 8.93 1.15
CA THR A 55 -1.54 8.01 1.56
C THR A 55 -1.49 6.73 0.73
N ASP A 56 -1.30 5.61 1.42
CA ASP A 56 -1.29 4.26 0.85
C ASP A 56 -2.61 3.51 1.19
N SER A 57 -3.22 3.81 2.35
CA SER A 57 -4.52 3.25 2.73
C SER A 57 -5.44 4.32 3.34
N ILE A 58 -6.75 4.15 3.11
CA ILE A 58 -7.81 5.02 3.65
C ILE A 58 -8.82 4.14 4.36
N THR A 59 -9.04 4.41 5.65
CA THR A 59 -10.10 3.77 6.44
C THR A 59 -11.28 4.73 6.58
N LEU A 60 -12.45 4.27 6.13
CA LEU A 60 -13.73 4.94 6.30
C LEU A 60 -14.45 4.37 7.52
N PHE A 61 -14.71 5.20 8.52
CA PHE A 61 -15.44 4.81 9.72
C PHE A 61 -16.77 5.56 9.81
N VAL A 62 -17.88 4.83 9.71
CA VAL A 62 -19.23 5.36 9.84
C VAL A 62 -19.70 5.14 11.26
N GLU A 63 -19.76 6.21 12.05
CA GLU A 63 -20.12 6.14 13.48
C GLU A 63 -21.62 6.07 13.71
N SER A 64 -22.37 6.74 12.85
CA SER A 64 -23.82 6.85 13.01
C SER A 64 -24.49 7.13 11.68
N SER A 65 -25.66 6.53 11.50
CA SER A 65 -26.58 6.78 10.39
C SER A 65 -27.53 7.94 10.72
N LEU A 66 -28.02 8.62 9.69
CA LEU A 66 -29.15 9.54 9.86
C LEU A 66 -30.45 8.73 9.91
N GLY A 67 -31.15 8.78 11.04
CA GLY A 67 -32.57 8.36 11.12
C GLY A 67 -32.85 6.85 11.12
N GLY A 68 -31.87 5.97 11.31
CA GLY A 68 -32.10 4.53 11.41
C GLY A 68 -30.87 3.71 11.80
N ASP A 69 -31.04 2.38 11.92
CA ASP A 69 -30.00 1.44 12.37
C ASP A 69 -29.10 0.93 11.23
N GLN A 70 -29.46 1.22 9.98
CA GLN A 70 -28.71 0.81 8.80
C GLN A 70 -28.23 2.03 8.01
N SER A 71 -27.04 1.90 7.42
CA SER A 71 -26.47 2.88 6.50
C SER A 71 -26.10 2.19 5.18
N GLY A 72 -26.44 2.82 4.06
CA GLY A 72 -26.03 2.40 2.73
C GLY A 72 -25.16 3.47 2.06
N ILE A 73 -24.04 3.06 1.47
CA ILE A 73 -23.20 3.94 0.65
C ILE A 73 -23.44 3.55 -0.81
N GLN A 74 -24.11 4.41 -1.57
CA GLN A 74 -24.42 4.14 -2.98
C GLN A 74 -23.20 4.32 -3.90
N PHE A 75 -22.38 5.32 -3.59
CA PHE A 75 -21.18 5.62 -4.36
C PHE A 75 -20.07 6.12 -3.44
N LEU A 76 -18.85 5.64 -3.67
CA LEU A 76 -17.65 6.11 -3.02
C LEU A 76 -16.54 6.22 -4.06
N GLY A 77 -15.93 7.40 -4.16
CA GLY A 77 -14.80 7.65 -5.05
C GLY A 77 -13.83 8.64 -4.44
N PHE A 78 -12.54 8.42 -4.68
CA PHE A 78 -11.48 9.34 -4.29
C PHE A 78 -10.93 10.06 -5.53
N LYS A 79 -10.80 11.38 -5.44
CA LYS A 79 -10.19 12.22 -6.48
C LYS A 79 -8.86 12.75 -5.98
N GLY A 80 -7.78 12.41 -6.69
CA GLY A 80 -6.43 12.82 -6.33
C GLY A 80 -5.42 12.50 -7.41
N LYS A 81 -4.15 12.82 -7.16
CA LYS A 81 -3.03 12.42 -8.01
C LYS A 81 -2.26 11.30 -7.31
N SER A 82 -1.99 10.22 -8.04
CA SER A 82 -1.04 9.20 -7.58
C SER A 82 0.38 9.76 -7.68
N SER A 83 1.21 9.49 -6.66
CA SER A 83 2.64 9.84 -6.71
C SER A 83 3.44 8.89 -7.61
N GLY A 84 2.89 7.71 -7.94
CA GLY A 84 3.59 6.67 -8.70
C GLY A 84 4.76 6.00 -7.97
N ILE A 85 5.03 6.38 -6.72
CA ILE A 85 6.15 5.88 -5.92
C ILE A 85 5.59 4.94 -4.85
N THR A 86 5.79 3.65 -4.99
CA THR A 86 5.45 2.65 -3.97
C THR A 86 6.63 2.45 -3.02
N ARG A 87 6.43 2.62 -1.71
CA ARG A 87 7.47 2.34 -0.69
C ARG A 87 7.56 0.88 -0.28
N ALA A 88 6.82 -0.02 -0.95
CA ALA A 88 6.92 -1.44 -0.68
C ALA A 88 8.37 -1.92 -0.91
N ALA A 89 8.95 -2.57 0.10
CA ALA A 89 10.20 -3.28 -0.08
C ALA A 89 10.04 -4.30 -1.23
N PRO A 90 11.09 -4.58 -2.02
CA PRO A 90 11.03 -5.65 -3.01
C PRO A 90 10.58 -6.95 -2.33
N GLN A 91 9.35 -7.38 -2.62
CA GLN A 91 8.76 -8.60 -2.03
C GLN A 91 9.46 -9.86 -2.55
N ASN A 92 10.08 -9.77 -3.73
CA ASN A 92 10.78 -10.88 -4.37
C ASN A 92 12.17 -10.42 -4.82
N ILE A 93 13.17 -10.61 -3.95
CA ILE A 93 14.57 -10.46 -4.34
C ILE A 93 15.04 -11.83 -4.82
N VAL A 94 15.00 -12.05 -6.14
CA VAL A 94 15.61 -13.25 -6.73
C VAL A 94 17.12 -13.03 -6.76
N TYR A 95 17.84 -13.70 -5.88
CA TYR A 95 19.31 -13.72 -5.92
C TYR A 95 19.74 -14.83 -6.89
N GLU A 96 19.98 -14.49 -8.15
CA GLU A 96 20.43 -15.45 -9.18
C GLU A 96 21.91 -15.86 -9.02
N SER A 97 22.54 -15.66 -7.87
CA SER A 97 23.95 -16.04 -7.64
C SER A 97 24.12 -17.50 -7.23
N ALA A 98 23.46 -18.43 -7.93
CA ALA A 98 23.96 -19.80 -8.00
C ALA A 98 24.83 -19.88 -9.27
N PRO A 99 26.17 -20.01 -9.16
CA PRO A 99 27.03 -20.20 -10.32
C PRO A 99 26.51 -21.39 -11.14
N GLN A 100 25.98 -21.12 -12.33
CA GLN A 100 25.58 -22.17 -13.25
C GLN A 100 26.85 -22.83 -13.76
N VAL A 101 27.16 -24.05 -13.29
CA VAL A 101 28.33 -24.85 -13.71
C VAL A 101 28.43 -25.00 -15.24
N LYS A 102 27.31 -24.77 -15.97
CA LYS A 102 27.23 -24.70 -17.44
C LYS A 102 27.86 -23.45 -18.08
N ASP A 103 27.95 -22.33 -17.37
CA ASP A 103 28.45 -21.06 -17.91
C ASP A 103 29.98 -20.91 -17.75
N HIS A 104 30.61 -21.84 -17.04
CA HIS A 104 32.06 -21.93 -16.95
C HIS A 104 32.54 -22.91 -18.03
N SER A 105 33.17 -22.40 -19.08
CA SER A 105 33.98 -23.26 -19.95
C SER A 105 35.04 -23.93 -19.08
N LYS A 106 34.96 -25.26 -18.92
CA LYS A 106 36.04 -26.02 -18.30
C LYS A 106 37.29 -25.76 -19.13
N VAL A 107 38.23 -24.97 -18.61
CA VAL A 107 39.57 -24.90 -19.16
C VAL A 107 40.11 -26.32 -19.06
N GLY A 108 40.20 -26.99 -20.21
CA GLY A 108 40.67 -28.36 -20.30
C GLY A 108 42.04 -28.45 -19.65
N ALA A 109 42.13 -29.26 -18.60
CA ALA A 109 43.42 -29.77 -18.18
C ALA A 109 43.90 -30.69 -19.30
N ASP A 110 44.74 -30.17 -20.19
CA ASP A 110 45.54 -30.96 -21.12
C ASP A 110 46.59 -31.71 -20.29
N PRO A 111 46.43 -33.03 -20.04
CA PRO A 111 47.43 -33.76 -19.32
C PRO A 111 48.42 -34.22 -20.40
N LEU A 112 49.48 -33.45 -20.70
CA LEU A 112 50.75 -33.89 -21.31
C LEU A 112 51.51 -32.75 -22.06
N LYS A 113 51.92 -31.64 -21.43
CA LYS A 113 53.07 -30.82 -21.92
C LYS A 113 53.83 -30.11 -20.81
N SER A 114 54.46 -30.87 -19.92
CA SER A 114 55.60 -30.39 -19.12
C SER A 114 56.71 -31.44 -19.13
N ALA A 115 57.30 -31.65 -20.30
CA ALA A 115 58.57 -32.36 -20.44
C ALA A 115 59.63 -31.33 -20.87
N HIS A 116 60.23 -30.65 -19.90
CA HIS A 116 61.50 -29.96 -20.12
C HIS A 116 62.60 -31.01 -20.00
N GLY A 117 63.05 -31.53 -21.14
CA GLY A 117 64.32 -32.24 -21.24
C GLY A 117 65.46 -31.22 -21.29
N PHE A 118 66.38 -31.29 -20.35
CA PHE A 118 67.73 -30.77 -20.52
C PHE A 118 68.67 -31.97 -20.54
N GLY A 119 69.15 -32.31 -21.73
CA GLY A 119 70.25 -33.22 -21.94
C GLY A 119 71.43 -32.45 -22.55
N HIS A 120 72.53 -32.39 -21.79
CA HIS A 120 73.92 -32.71 -22.15
C HIS A 120 74.88 -32.09 -21.14
#